data_AF-A0A699YWG2-F1
#
_entry.id   AF-A0A699YWG2-F1
#
_cell.length_a   1.000
_cell.length_b   1.000
_cell.length_c   1.000
_cell.angle_alpha   90.00
_cell.angle_beta   90.00
_cell.angle_gamma   90.00
#
_symmetry.space_group_name_H-M   'P 1'
#
loop_
_entity.id
_entity.type
_entity.pdbx_description
1 polymer ?
#
loop_
_entity_poly.entity_id
_entity_poly.type
_entity_poly.pdbx_seq_one_letter_code
_entity_poly.pdbx_strand_id
1 'polypeptide(L)'
;MAFNGAPEIINGRLSMFGFVAALGAELSSGESVLRQITEAPTGIICSGLLLIIGSLVPVFMRSKQQSVGPFTPSAEMINGRAAMIGFAALLAVEVVWGTALFAA
;
A
#
# COMPACT_ATOMS: atom_id res chain seq x y z
N MET A 1 13.15 -20.83 -0.06
CA MET A 1 12.13 -20.54 -1.10
C MET A 1 11.31 -19.37 -0.61
N ALA A 2 11.58 -18.15 -1.07
CA ALA A 2 10.80 -16.97 -0.71
C ALA A 2 11.02 -15.92 -1.80
N PHE A 3 9.96 -15.23 -2.21
CA PHE A 3 9.92 -14.20 -3.26
C PHE A 3 11.20 -13.35 -3.30
N ASN A 4 12.03 -13.52 -4.33
CA ASN A 4 13.26 -12.75 -4.52
C ASN A 4 13.21 -12.07 -5.89
N GLY A 5 13.39 -10.74 -5.92
CA GLY A 5 13.37 -9.92 -7.14
C GLY A 5 12.04 -9.19 -7.39
N ALA A 6 11.50 -9.30 -8.61
CA ALA A 6 10.37 -8.51 -9.08
C ALA A 6 9.07 -8.61 -8.24
N PRO A 7 8.65 -9.79 -7.73
CA PRO A 7 7.43 -9.89 -6.92
C PRO A 7 7.51 -9.12 -5.60
N GLU A 8 8.69 -9.10 -4.97
CA GLU A 8 8.89 -8.38 -3.70
C GLU A 8 8.80 -6.86 -3.90
N ILE A 9 9.36 -6.36 -5.01
CA ILE A 9 9.27 -4.93 -5.38
C ILE A 9 7.82 -4.53 -5.64
N ILE A 10 7.06 -5.35 -6.38
CA ILE A 10 5.65 -5.06 -6.68
C ILE A 10 4.82 -5.03 -5.40
N ASN A 11 4.98 -6.04 -4.53
CA ASN A 11 4.28 -6.09 -3.25
C ASN A 11 4.70 -4.94 -2.32
N GLY A 12 5.99 -4.57 -2.33
CA GLY A 12 6.50 -3.41 -1.62
C GLY A 12 5.85 -2.10 -2.08
N ARG A 13 5.79 -1.84 -3.39
CA ARG A 13 5.13 -0.65 -3.96
C ARG A 13 3.65 -0.61 -3.63
N LEU A 14 2.94 -1.73 -3.78
CA LEU A 14 1.53 -1.82 -3.44
C LEU A 14 1.29 -1.56 -1.95
N SER A 15 2.16 -2.07 -1.07
CA SER A 15 2.05 -1.84 0.37
C SER A 15 2.38 -0.40 0.75
N MET A 16 3.35 0.24 0.09
CA MET A 16 3.60 1.68 0.26
C MET A 16 2.37 2.50 -0.12
N PHE A 17 1.75 2.21 -1.27
CA PHE A 17 0.55 2.90 -1.72
C PHE A 17 -0.63 2.64 -0.78
N GLY A 18 -0.87 1.39 -0.40
CA GLY A 18 -1.94 0.99 0.51
C GLY A 18 -1.80 1.62 1.89
N PHE A 19 -0.58 1.70 2.43
CA PHE A 19 -0.31 2.36 3.71
C PHE A 19 -0.58 3.87 3.66
N VAL A 20 -0.12 4.57 2.62
CA VAL A 20 -0.39 6.01 2.46
C VAL A 20 -1.87 6.28 2.21
N ALA A 21 -2.54 5.43 1.42
CA ALA A 21 -3.97 5.52 1.18
C ALA A 21 -4.77 5.31 2.48
N ALA A 22 -4.41 4.31 3.29
CA ALA A 22 -5.00 4.06 4.60
C ALA A 22 -4.85 5.27 5.53
N LEU A 23 -3.63 5.81 5.65
CA LEU A 23 -3.38 7.03 6.43
C LEU A 23 -4.22 8.22 5.97
N GLY A 24 -4.24 8.48 4.67
CA GLY A 24 -5.03 9.59 4.11
C GLY A 24 -6.54 9.39 4.32
N ALA A 25 -6.99 8.15 4.23
CA ALA A 25 -8.40 7.83 4.39
C ALA A 25 -8.84 7.97 5.85
N GLU A 26 -8.07 7.45 6.82
CA GLU A 26 -8.34 7.64 8.26
C GLU A 26 -8.31 9.12 8.67
N LEU A 27 -7.34 9.91 8.17
CA LEU A 27 -7.26 11.35 8.47
C LEU A 27 -8.43 12.14 7.88
N SER A 28 -8.95 11.74 6.72
CA SER A 28 -10.02 12.48 6.04
C SER A 28 -11.41 12.12 6.55
N SER A 29 -11.63 10.84 6.90
CA SER A 29 -12.94 10.31 7.25
C SER A 29 -13.14 10.13 8.75
N GLY A 30 -12.05 10.05 9.54
CA GLY A 30 -12.11 9.74 10.97
C GLY A 30 -12.44 8.27 11.27
N GLU A 31 -12.68 7.45 10.25
CA GLU A 31 -13.12 6.06 10.36
C GLU A 31 -12.00 5.10 9.96
N SER A 32 -11.94 3.94 10.65
CA SER A 32 -10.93 2.90 10.38
C SER A 32 -11.02 2.37 8.94
N VAL A 33 -9.90 1.87 8.40
CA VAL A 33 -9.87 1.30 7.04
C VAL A 33 -10.86 0.15 6.90
N LEU A 34 -11.01 -0.68 7.94
CA LEU A 34 -12.01 -1.75 7.97
C LEU A 34 -13.46 -1.24 7.87
N ARG A 35 -13.78 -0.14 8.54
CA ARG A 35 -15.11 0.49 8.46
C ARG A 35 -15.41 1.06 7.08
N GLN A 36 -14.42 1.71 6.47
CA GLN A 36 -14.56 2.23 5.11
C GLN A 36 -14.80 1.13 4.08
N ILE A 37 -14.21 -0.06 4.25
CA ILE A 37 -14.49 -1.22 3.40
C ILE A 37 -15.96 -1.64 3.50
N THR A 38 -16.55 -1.59 4.68
CA THR A 38 -17.94 -2.00 4.91
C THR A 38 -18.96 -0.93 4.53
N GLU A 39 -18.65 0.35 4.73
CA GLU A 39 -19.60 1.46 4.58
C GLU A 39 -19.49 2.16 3.21
N ALA A 40 -18.31 2.16 2.60
CA ALA A 40 -18.05 2.75 1.29
C ALA A 40 -17.32 1.77 0.33
N PRO A 41 -17.84 0.54 0.12
CA PRO A 41 -17.17 -0.49 -0.69
C PRO A 41 -16.95 -0.02 -2.14
N THR A 42 -17.87 0.78 -2.68
CA THR A 42 -17.81 1.24 -4.07
C THR A 42 -16.58 2.11 -4.35
N GLY A 43 -16.18 2.97 -3.40
CA GLY A 43 -15.02 3.85 -3.56
C GLY A 43 -13.69 3.08 -3.54
N ILE A 44 -13.59 2.09 -2.66
CA ILE A 44 -12.41 1.23 -2.52
C ILE A 44 -12.30 0.27 -3.71
N ILE A 45 -13.41 -0.29 -4.19
CA ILE A 45 -13.42 -1.15 -5.38
C ILE A 45 -13.04 -0.35 -6.63
N CYS A 46 -13.59 0.85 -6.82
CA CYS A 46 -13.26 1.70 -7.96
C CYS A 46 -11.78 2.11 -7.96
N SER A 47 -11.24 2.55 -6.81
CA SER A 47 -9.82 2.90 -6.70
C SER A 47 -8.91 1.68 -6.86
N GLY A 48 -9.29 0.52 -6.29
CA GLY A 48 -8.58 -0.74 -6.48
C GLY A 48 -8.55 -1.19 -7.95
N LEU A 49 -9.67 -1.08 -8.67
CA LEU A 49 -9.74 -1.35 -10.10
C LEU A 49 -8.84 -0.42 -10.91
N LEU A 50 -8.86 0.89 -10.60
CA LEU A 50 -7.98 1.86 -11.25
C LEU A 50 -6.49 1.55 -11.02
N LEU A 51 -6.12 1.12 -9.81
CA LEU A 51 -4.75 0.70 -9.51
C LEU A 51 -4.36 -0.58 -10.23
N ILE A 52 -5.25 -1.57 -10.32
CA ILE A 52 -5.01 -2.80 -11.08
C ILE A 52 -4.74 -2.45 -12.55
N ILE A 53 -5.62 -1.65 -13.15
CA ILE A 53 -5.48 -1.19 -14.54
C ILE A 53 -4.18 -0.38 -14.72
N GLY A 54 -3.87 0.52 -13.78
CA GLY A 54 -2.63 1.30 -13.79
C GLY A 54 -1.37 0.44 -13.64
N SER A 55 -1.43 -0.64 -12.85
CA SER A 55 -0.31 -1.56 -12.64
C SER A 55 -0.02 -2.46 -13.84
N LEU A 56 -0.98 -2.64 -14.76
CA LEU A 56 -0.71 -3.33 -16.03
C LEU A 56 0.26 -2.52 -16.93
N VAL A 57 0.27 -1.19 -16.85
CA VAL A 57 1.14 -0.33 -17.66
C VAL A 57 2.64 -0.68 -17.53
N PRO A 58 3.24 -0.76 -16.33
CA PRO A 58 4.64 -1.15 -16.16
C PRO A 58 4.93 -2.62 -16.46
N VAL A 59 3.92 -3.50 -16.53
CA VAL A 59 4.13 -4.90 -16.96
C VAL A 59 4.46 -4.96 -18.45
N PHE A 60 3.80 -4.13 -19.26
CA PHE A 60 4.10 -4.00 -20.68
C PHE A 60 5.34 -3.13 -20.95
N MET A 61 5.57 -2.10 -20.13
CA MET A 61 6.78 -1.28 -20.17
C MET A 61 7.85 -1.86 -19.25
N ARG A 62 8.64 -2.82 -19.76
CA ARG A 62 9.78 -3.42 -19.04
C ARG A 62 10.90 -2.39 -18.84
N SER A 63 10.71 -1.46 -17.90
CA SER A 63 11.71 -0.46 -17.54
C SER A 63 12.81 -1.11 -16.69
N LYS A 64 14.07 -0.82 -17.02
CA LYS A 64 15.18 -1.19 -16.14
C LYS A 64 15.12 -0.28 -14.91
N GLN A 65 15.25 -0.88 -13.73
CA GLN A 65 15.31 -0.19 -12.45
C GLN A 65 16.51 0.78 -12.47
N GLN A 66 16.27 2.04 -12.78
CA GLN A 66 17.30 3.06 -12.91
C GLN A 66 17.42 3.79 -11.58
N SER A 67 18.61 3.80 -10.99
CA SER A 67 18.88 4.62 -9.80
C SER A 67 18.86 6.09 -10.22
N VAL A 68 17.84 6.83 -9.77
CA VAL A 68 17.73 8.27 -10.02
C VAL A 68 18.10 9.02 -8.74
N GLY A 69 19.36 9.48 -8.66
CA GLY A 69 19.86 10.24 -7.51
C GLY A 69 19.74 9.47 -6.17
N PRO A 70 19.09 10.02 -5.12
CA PRO A 70 18.94 9.35 -3.82
C PRO A 70 18.00 8.12 -3.87
N PHE A 71 17.23 7.95 -4.94
CA PHE A 71 16.34 6.80 -5.11
C PHE A 71 17.12 5.61 -5.67
N THR A 72 17.65 4.80 -4.75
CA THR A 72 18.33 3.55 -5.08
C THR A 72 17.38 2.35 -4.97
N PRO A 73 17.57 1.29 -5.79
CA PRO A 73 16.77 0.07 -5.69
C PRO A 73 16.81 -0.58 -4.30
N SER A 74 17.94 -0.47 -3.59
CA SER A 74 18.09 -0.99 -2.23
C SER A 74 17.24 -0.22 -1.22
N ALA A 75 17.16 1.11 -1.34
CA ALA A 75 16.30 1.93 -0.48
C ALA A 75 14.81 1.62 -0.72
N GLU A 76 14.43 1.41 -1.98
CA GLU A 76 13.07 1.00 -2.33
C GLU A 76 12.68 -0.33 -1.68
N MET A 77 13.56 -1.33 -1.70
CA MET A 77 13.30 -2.63 -1.07
C MET A 77 13.15 -2.53 0.44
N ILE A 78 14.01 -1.75 1.11
CA ILE A 78 13.95 -1.54 2.57
C ILE A 78 12.65 -0.82 2.94
N ASN A 79 12.29 0.23 2.21
CA ASN A 79 11.03 0.94 2.43
C ASN A 79 9.83 0.04 2.14
N GLY A 80 9.92 -0.84 1.13
CA GLY A 80 8.83 -1.75 0.77
C GLY A 80 8.56 -2.77 1.87
N ARG A 81 9.61 -3.32 2.48
CA ARG A 81 9.51 -4.21 3.64
C ARG A 81 8.94 -3.48 4.87
N ALA A 82 9.42 -2.27 5.15
CA ALA A 82 8.89 -1.46 6.24
C ALA A 82 7.40 -1.16 6.04
N ALA A 83 6.98 -0.82 4.82
CA ALA A 83 5.59 -0.58 4.47
C ALA A 83 4.73 -1.85 4.58
N MET A 84 5.23 -3.01 4.15
CA MET A 84 4.53 -4.29 4.31
C MET A 84 4.24 -4.61 5.78
N ILE A 85 5.23 -4.41 6.66
CA ILE A 85 5.09 -4.63 8.10
C ILE A 85 4.18 -3.56 8.71
N GLY A 86 4.37 -2.29 8.34
CA GLY A 86 3.58 -1.16 8.85
C GLY A 86 2.10 -1.27 8.50
N PHE A 87 1.77 -1.66 7.27
CA PHE A 87 0.40 -1.90 6.85
C PHE A 87 -0.24 -3.08 7.57
N ALA A 88 0.50 -4.18 7.75
CA ALA A 88 0.02 -5.32 8.53
C ALA A 88 -0.23 -4.96 10.01
N ALA A 89 0.66 -4.17 10.61
CA ALA A 89 0.51 -3.69 11.98
C ALA A 89 -0.69 -2.76 12.13
N LEU A 90 -0.91 -1.84 11.19
CA LEU A 90 -2.06 -0.95 11.16
C LEU A 90 -3.37 -1.75 11.16
N LEU A 91 -3.51 -2.71 10.24
CA LEU A 91 -4.68 -3.59 10.18
C LEU A 91 -4.86 -4.42 11.45
N ALA A 92 -3.77 -4.96 12.01
CA ALA A 92 -3.84 -5.73 13.25
C ALA A 92 -4.35 -4.89 14.43
N VAL A 93 -3.91 -3.64 14.53
CA VAL A 93 -4.36 -2.72 15.58
C VAL A 93 -5.82 -2.33 15.38
N GLU A 94 -6.26 -2.05 14.15
CA GLU A 94 -7.67 -1.77 13.85
C GLU A 94 -8.58 -2.96 14.22
N VAL A 95 -8.16 -4.21 13.97
CA VAL A 95 -8.93 -5.40 14.35
C VAL A 95 -9.06 -5.54 15.87
N VAL A 96 -8.00 -5.23 16.61
CA VAL A 96 -7.97 -5.42 18.08
C VAL A 96 -8.68 -4.29 18.82
N TRP A 97 -8.54 -3.04 18.37
CA TRP A 97 -9.09 -1.88 19.06
C TRP A 97 -10.38 -1.34 18.44
N GLY A 98 -10.66 -1.64 17.17
CA GLY A 98 -11.89 -1.21 16.50
C GLY A 98 -11.99 0.31 16.28
N THR A 99 -10.91 1.05 16.54
CA THR A 99 -10.81 2.50 16.37
C THR A 99 -9.76 2.83 15.32
N ALA A 100 -9.97 3.91 14.58
CA ALA A 100 -8.95 4.45 13.69
C ALA A 100 -7.69 4.84 14.49
N LEU A 101 -6.51 4.47 13.98
CA LEU A 101 -5.25 4.66 14.70
C LEU A 101 -4.74 6.10 14.52
N PHE A 102 -5.01 6.69 13.36
CA PHE A 102 -4.56 8.02 12.99
C PHE A 102 -5.65 9.11 13.02
N ALA A 103 -6.89 8.76 13.38
CA ALA A 103 -7.94 9.73 13.68
C ALA A 103 -7.96 10.01 15.18
N ALA A 104 -7.42 11.17 15.57
CA ALA A 104 -7.49 11.68 16.94
C ALA A 104 -8.84 12.38 17.21
#